data_AF-A0A7J8IZE3-F1
#
_entry.id   AF-A0A7J8IZE3-F1
#
_cell.length_a   1.000
_cell.length_b   1.000
_cell.length_c   1.000
_cell.angle_alpha   90.00
_cell.angle_beta   90.00
_cell.angle_gamma   90.00
#
_symmetry.space_group_name_H-M   'P 1'
#
loop_
_entity.id
_entity.type
_entity.pdbx_description
1 polymer ?
#
loop_
_entity_poly.entity_id
_entity_poly.type
_entity_poly.pdbx_seq_one_letter_code
_entity_poly.pdbx_strand_id
1 'polypeptide(L)'
;MSVAGRNLYIRFQSRSGDAMGMNMISKGTEKALSKLHEYFPEMQILAVSGNYCTDKKPAAINWIEGRGKSVVCEAVIPAKVVREVLKTTTEAMIDVNISKNLVGSAMAGSIGGYNAHAANIVTAIYIACGQDAAQNVGSSNCITLMEASGPTNEDLYISCTMPSIEIGTVGGGTNLLPQQACLQMLGVQGACKDNPGENARQLARIVCGTVMAGELSLMAALAAGHLVKSHMIHNRSKIDLQDHQGTCTKQAA
;
A
#
# COMPACT_ATOMS: atom_id res chain seq x y z
N MET A 1 -16.35 5.50 17.21
CA MET A 1 -16.61 6.96 17.34
C MET A 1 -15.70 7.50 18.43
N SER A 2 -15.37 8.79 18.43
CA SER A 2 -14.57 9.44 19.48
C SER A 2 -15.10 10.83 19.80
N VAL A 3 -14.91 11.30 21.03
CA VAL A 3 -15.38 12.60 21.51
C VAL A 3 -14.18 13.46 21.91
N ALA A 4 -14.23 14.76 21.62
CA ALA A 4 -13.27 15.76 22.11
C ALA A 4 -14.03 17.00 22.58
N GLY A 5 -14.28 17.10 23.88
CA GLY A 5 -15.21 18.10 24.44
C GLY A 5 -16.61 17.92 23.85
N ARG A 6 -17.13 18.97 23.20
CA ARG A 6 -18.44 18.91 22.51
C ARG A 6 -18.39 18.33 21.09
N ASN A 7 -17.21 18.04 20.56
CA ASN A 7 -17.06 17.50 19.21
C ASN A 7 -17.25 15.98 19.22
N LEU A 8 -17.99 15.45 18.25
CA LEU A 8 -18.16 14.02 18.01
C LEU A 8 -17.59 13.64 16.63
N TYR A 9 -16.66 12.70 16.61
CA TYR A 9 -16.06 12.15 15.40
C TYR A 9 -16.63 10.75 15.12
N ILE A 10 -17.38 10.63 14.04
CA ILE A 10 -18.05 9.40 13.64
C ILE A 10 -17.31 8.79 12.44
N ARG A 11 -16.79 7.57 12.62
CA ARG A 11 -16.10 6.83 11.55
C ARG A 11 -17.08 5.82 10.95
N PHE A 12 -17.68 6.18 9.81
CA PHE A 12 -18.53 5.26 9.06
C PHE A 12 -17.67 4.29 8.25
N GLN A 13 -18.00 3.00 8.33
CA GLN A 13 -17.34 1.93 7.58
C GLN A 13 -18.40 1.10 6.85
N SER A 14 -18.18 0.84 5.57
CA SER A 14 -19.07 0.03 4.75
C SER A 14 -18.30 -0.61 3.61
N ARG A 15 -18.85 -1.68 3.04
CA ARG A 15 -18.41 -2.24 1.75
C ARG A 15 -18.80 -1.29 0.61
N SER A 16 -18.08 -1.39 -0.50
CA SER A 16 -18.25 -0.54 -1.70
C SER A 16 -18.24 -1.34 -3.00
N GLY A 17 -18.49 -2.65 -2.93
CA GLY A 17 -18.32 -3.56 -4.06
C GLY A 17 -16.88 -3.52 -4.58
N ASP A 18 -16.73 -3.44 -5.90
CA ASP A 18 -15.44 -3.35 -6.58
C ASP A 18 -14.89 -1.92 -6.67
N ALA A 19 -15.66 -0.90 -6.26
CA ALA A 19 -15.17 0.47 -6.20
C ALA A 19 -14.25 0.64 -4.99
N MET A 20 -13.28 1.55 -5.09
CA MET A 20 -12.51 1.98 -3.91
C MET A 20 -13.44 2.61 -2.85
N GLY A 21 -14.46 3.34 -3.29
CA GLY A 21 -15.66 3.61 -2.50
C GLY A 21 -15.79 5.01 -1.92
N MET A 22 -14.78 5.89 -2.00
CA MET A 22 -14.82 7.22 -1.35
C MET A 22 -16.11 8.02 -1.62
N ASN A 23 -16.50 8.20 -2.89
CA ASN A 23 -17.73 8.93 -3.23
C ASN A 23 -19.01 8.24 -2.73
N MET A 24 -19.04 6.91 -2.78
CA MET A 24 -20.18 6.11 -2.32
C MET A 24 -20.37 6.23 -0.80
N ILE A 25 -19.26 6.15 -0.04
CA ILE A 25 -19.28 6.27 1.41
C ILE A 25 -19.61 7.69 1.86
N SER A 26 -19.08 8.72 1.19
CA SER A 26 -19.43 10.13 1.49
C SER A 26 -20.92 10.38 1.31
N LYS A 27 -21.51 9.92 0.20
CA LYS A 27 -22.95 10.05 -0.06
C LYS A 27 -23.80 9.36 1.01
N GLY A 28 -23.42 8.15 1.42
CA GLY A 28 -24.08 7.44 2.52
C GLY A 28 -23.96 8.19 3.84
N THR A 29 -22.78 8.75 4.11
CA THR A 29 -22.49 9.53 5.33
C THR A 29 -23.31 10.80 5.40
N GLU A 30 -23.42 11.57 4.30
CA GLU A 30 -24.25 12.77 4.25
C GLU A 30 -25.72 12.46 4.59
N LYS A 31 -26.26 11.37 4.02
CA LYS A 31 -27.64 10.96 4.30
C LYS A 31 -27.81 10.47 5.74
N ALA A 32 -26.84 9.73 6.27
CA ALA A 32 -26.86 9.25 7.66
C ALA A 32 -26.78 10.41 8.66
N LEU A 33 -25.92 11.39 8.42
CA LEU A 33 -25.79 12.59 9.26
C LEU A 33 -27.05 13.46 9.19
N SER A 34 -27.64 13.62 8.00
CA SER A 34 -28.94 14.29 7.85
C SER A 34 -30.04 13.59 8.65
N LYS A 35 -30.07 12.25 8.64
CA LYS A 35 -31.03 11.49 9.45
C LYS A 35 -30.77 11.61 10.95
N LEU A 36 -29.51 11.63 11.36
CA LEU A 36 -29.12 11.81 12.76
C LEU A 36 -29.53 13.19 13.29
N HIS A 37 -29.44 14.24 12.46
CA HIS A 37 -29.88 15.59 12.78
C HIS A 37 -31.39 15.67 13.05
N GLU A 38 -32.21 14.81 12.45
CA GLU A 38 -33.66 14.75 12.78
C GLU A 38 -33.91 14.35 14.23
N TYR A 39 -33.03 13.53 14.83
CA TYR A 39 -33.12 13.11 16.23
C TYR A 39 -32.41 14.09 17.19
N PHE A 40 -31.35 14.74 16.72
CA PHE A 40 -30.55 15.69 17.49
C PHE A 40 -30.51 17.03 16.75
N PRO A 41 -31.58 17.85 16.80
CA PRO A 41 -31.68 19.08 16.02
C PRO A 41 -30.67 20.16 16.43
N GLU A 42 -30.07 20.06 17.62
CA GLU A 42 -28.98 20.93 18.08
C GLU A 42 -27.59 20.50 17.55
N MET A 43 -27.48 19.32 16.94
CA MET A 43 -26.22 18.82 16.39
C MET A 43 -25.83 19.61 15.13
N GLN A 44 -24.68 20.26 15.15
CA GLN A 44 -24.14 20.91 13.96
C GLN A 44 -23.18 19.99 13.19
N ILE A 45 -23.47 19.74 11.91
CA ILE A 45 -22.54 19.04 11.01
C ILE A 45 -21.49 20.05 10.53
N LEU A 46 -20.28 20.00 11.12
CA LEU A 46 -19.21 20.92 10.78
C LEU A 46 -18.53 20.58 9.44
N ALA A 47 -18.26 19.30 9.20
CA ALA A 47 -17.68 18.80 7.96
C ALA A 47 -18.01 17.32 7.78
N VAL A 48 -18.23 16.87 6.53
CA VAL A 48 -18.40 15.44 6.22
C VAL A 48 -17.12 14.64 6.46
N SER A 49 -15.96 15.29 6.36
CA SER A 49 -14.64 14.71 6.64
C SER A 49 -13.93 15.52 7.72
N GLY A 50 -13.97 15.03 8.96
CA GLY A 50 -13.25 15.59 10.11
C GLY A 50 -11.84 15.03 10.29
N ASN A 51 -11.20 14.54 9.23
CA ASN A 51 -9.92 13.81 9.27
C ASN A 51 -9.89 12.54 10.15
N TYR A 52 -11.04 12.00 10.54
CA TYR A 52 -11.15 10.76 11.31
C TYR A 52 -11.38 9.51 10.42
N CYS A 53 -11.27 9.68 9.11
CA CYS A 53 -11.39 8.59 8.14
C CYS A 53 -10.20 7.59 8.20
N THR A 54 -8.92 7.93 8.01
CA THR A 54 -8.28 9.18 7.56
C THR A 54 -7.86 9.04 6.09
N ASP A 55 -8.21 9.97 5.21
CA ASP A 55 -7.88 9.89 3.78
C ASP A 55 -6.59 10.62 3.41
N LYS A 56 -5.63 9.94 2.77
CA LYS A 56 -4.38 10.53 2.21
C LYS A 56 -3.48 11.26 3.22
N LYS A 57 -3.62 10.97 4.51
CA LYS A 57 -2.72 11.44 5.58
C LYS A 57 -2.30 10.25 6.45
N PRO A 58 -1.07 10.22 6.97
CA PRO A 58 -0.65 9.19 7.89
C PRO A 58 -1.49 9.28 9.18
N ALA A 59 -2.06 8.15 9.61
CA ALA A 59 -2.88 8.10 10.81
C ALA A 59 -2.89 6.71 11.44
N ALA A 60 -2.60 6.64 12.73
CA ALA A 60 -2.60 5.40 13.50
C ALA A 60 -3.93 4.65 13.43
N ILE A 61 -5.06 5.36 13.31
CA ILE A 61 -6.38 4.73 13.19
C ILE A 61 -6.50 3.84 11.94
N ASN A 62 -5.87 4.20 10.82
CA ASN A 62 -5.89 3.35 9.63
C ASN A 62 -5.02 2.10 9.81
N TRP A 63 -3.94 2.21 10.60
CA TRP A 63 -3.06 1.10 10.95
C TRP A 63 -3.76 0.09 11.88
N ILE A 64 -4.38 0.61 12.94
CA ILE A 64 -4.97 -0.19 14.02
C ILE A 64 -6.32 -0.79 13.61
N GLU A 65 -7.20 0.03 13.06
CA GLU A 65 -8.60 -0.35 12.76
C GLU A 65 -8.80 -0.75 11.29
N GLY A 66 -7.76 -0.64 10.47
CA GLY A 66 -7.82 -0.87 9.02
C GLY A 66 -8.57 0.23 8.25
N ARG A 67 -8.42 0.21 6.93
CA ARG A 67 -9.18 1.04 5.97
C ARG A 67 -9.11 0.45 4.55
N GLY A 68 -10.25 0.31 3.87
CA GLY A 68 -10.25 -0.40 2.58
C GLY A 68 -10.14 -1.90 2.80
N LYS A 69 -9.09 -2.55 2.28
CA LYS A 69 -8.83 -3.99 2.48
C LYS A 69 -7.63 -4.22 3.39
N SER A 70 -7.83 -5.00 4.44
CA SER A 70 -6.74 -5.54 5.27
C SER A 70 -6.33 -6.90 4.71
N VAL A 71 -5.06 -7.07 4.38
CA VAL A 71 -4.54 -8.24 3.67
C VAL A 71 -3.27 -8.74 4.33
N VAL A 72 -3.12 -10.06 4.43
CA VAL A 72 -1.87 -10.74 4.79
C VAL A 72 -1.44 -11.65 3.64
N CYS A 73 -0.14 -11.73 3.40
CA CYS A 73 0.48 -12.68 2.48
C CYS A 73 1.68 -13.32 3.16
N GLU A 74 1.90 -14.61 2.93
CA GLU A 74 3.02 -15.36 3.50
C GLU A 74 3.60 -16.36 2.51
N ALA A 75 4.88 -16.70 2.70
CA ALA A 75 5.57 -17.73 1.93
C ALA A 75 6.71 -18.34 2.75
N VAL A 76 7.09 -19.57 2.39
CA VAL A 76 8.34 -20.19 2.84
C VAL A 76 9.26 -20.32 1.64
N ILE A 77 10.45 -19.73 1.73
CA ILE A 77 11.47 -19.75 0.68
C ILE A 77 12.53 -20.79 1.05
N PRO A 78 12.71 -21.86 0.24
CA PRO A 78 13.69 -22.88 0.54
C PRO A 78 15.11 -22.32 0.66
N ALA A 79 15.92 -22.86 1.58
CA ALA A 79 17.29 -22.42 1.82
C ALA A 79 18.14 -22.34 0.54
N LYS A 80 17.96 -23.30 -0.37
CA LYS A 80 18.61 -23.33 -1.68
C LYS A 80 18.25 -22.08 -2.50
N VAL A 81 16.99 -21.66 -2.52
CA VAL A 81 16.52 -20.48 -3.26
C VAL A 81 17.03 -19.19 -2.61
N VAL A 82 17.09 -19.13 -1.27
CA VAL A 82 17.69 -17.99 -0.55
C VAL A 82 19.16 -17.81 -0.96
N ARG A 83 19.94 -18.90 -1.03
CA ARG A 83 21.35 -18.84 -1.45
C ARG A 83 21.52 -18.56 -2.94
N GLU A 84 20.81 -19.30 -3.80
CA GLU A 84 21.04 -19.28 -5.24
C GLU A 84 20.35 -18.12 -5.95
N VAL A 85 19.21 -17.63 -5.47
CA VAL A 85 18.46 -16.54 -6.12
C VAL A 85 18.68 -15.23 -5.37
N LEU A 86 18.44 -15.23 -4.05
CA LEU A 86 18.56 -14.03 -3.22
C LEU A 86 20.02 -13.69 -2.85
N LYS A 87 20.96 -14.62 -3.09
CA LYS A 87 22.40 -14.42 -2.88
C LYS A 87 22.76 -14.03 -1.44
N THR A 88 22.04 -14.60 -0.47
CA THR A 88 22.21 -14.35 0.97
C THR A 88 21.89 -15.62 1.78
N THR A 89 21.83 -15.51 3.10
CA THR A 89 21.39 -16.57 4.03
C THR A 89 20.10 -16.17 4.75
N THR A 90 19.34 -17.16 5.22
CA THR A 90 18.10 -16.95 6.00
C THR A 90 18.38 -16.18 7.29
N GLU A 91 19.44 -16.53 8.01
CA GLU A 91 19.88 -15.82 9.21
C GLU A 91 20.12 -14.32 8.94
N ALA A 92 20.90 -13.99 7.90
CA ALA A 92 21.18 -12.60 7.56
C ALA A 92 19.91 -11.83 7.15
N MET A 93 18.96 -12.49 6.48
CA MET A 93 17.66 -11.88 6.14
C MET A 93 16.86 -11.51 7.39
N ILE A 94 16.80 -12.43 8.36
CA ILE A 94 16.07 -12.25 9.63
C ILE A 94 16.73 -11.12 10.45
N ASP A 95 18.05 -11.14 10.59
CA ASP A 95 18.79 -10.12 11.35
C ASP A 95 18.59 -8.71 10.79
N VAL A 96 18.66 -8.57 9.46
CA VAL A 96 18.39 -7.29 8.79
C VAL A 96 16.93 -6.91 8.98
N ASN A 97 15.97 -7.84 8.87
CA ASN A 97 14.55 -7.53 9.07
C ASN A 97 14.26 -7.03 10.49
N ILE A 98 14.76 -7.72 11.52
CA ILE A 98 14.59 -7.30 12.91
C ILE A 98 15.24 -5.93 13.13
N SER A 99 16.50 -5.78 12.75
CA SER A 99 17.26 -4.56 13.05
C SER A 99 16.77 -3.35 12.25
N LYS A 100 16.34 -3.53 11.00
CA LYS A 100 15.87 -2.45 10.12
C LYS A 100 14.38 -2.21 10.24
N ASN A 101 13.57 -3.20 9.87
CA ASN A 101 12.14 -3.00 9.66
C ASN A 101 11.39 -2.90 10.98
N LEU A 102 11.88 -3.55 12.05
CA LEU A 102 11.31 -3.46 13.39
C LEU A 102 12.02 -2.40 14.23
N VAL A 103 13.24 -2.70 14.68
CA VAL A 103 13.99 -1.84 15.62
C VAL A 103 14.27 -0.48 15.01
N GLY A 104 14.80 -0.42 13.78
CA GLY A 104 15.09 0.84 13.09
C GLY A 104 13.85 1.71 12.91
N SER A 105 12.72 1.13 12.47
CA SER A 105 11.44 1.85 12.34
C SER A 105 10.89 2.33 13.69
N ALA A 106 11.05 1.53 14.75
CA ALA A 106 10.68 1.92 16.11
C ALA A 106 11.50 3.12 16.59
N MET A 107 12.82 3.10 16.38
CA MET A 107 13.72 4.21 16.70
C MET A 107 13.39 5.48 15.90
N ALA A 108 12.84 5.34 14.69
CA ALA A 108 12.39 6.45 13.86
C ALA A 108 11.00 6.99 14.24
N GLY A 109 10.29 6.39 15.21
CA GLY A 109 8.93 6.78 15.58
C GLY A 109 7.89 6.47 14.51
N SER A 110 8.14 5.45 13.67
CA SER A 110 7.25 5.07 12.57
C SER A 110 5.95 4.45 13.08
N ILE A 111 4.83 4.81 12.44
CA ILE A 111 3.53 4.16 12.64
C ILE A 111 3.07 3.58 11.30
N GLY A 112 3.04 2.26 11.20
CA GLY A 112 2.64 1.51 9.99
C GLY A 112 3.73 1.34 8.93
N GLY A 113 4.89 1.98 9.08
CA GLY A 113 6.04 1.83 8.17
C GLY A 113 7.07 0.83 8.67
N TYR A 114 6.68 -0.41 8.96
CA TYR A 114 7.55 -1.49 9.46
C TYR A 114 7.99 -2.43 8.33
N ASN A 115 8.48 -1.85 7.23
CA ASN A 115 8.81 -2.53 5.98
C ASN A 115 10.01 -1.85 5.29
N ALA A 116 10.50 -2.45 4.22
CA ALA A 116 11.62 -1.92 3.45
C ALA A 116 11.19 -0.87 2.43
N HIS A 117 10.24 -1.20 1.55
CA HIS A 117 9.81 -0.34 0.44
C HIS A 117 8.42 -0.67 -0.11
N ALA A 118 7.45 -1.07 0.74
CA ALA A 118 6.09 -1.37 0.29
C ALA A 118 5.48 -0.26 -0.57
N ALA A 119 5.76 1.01 -0.23
CA ALA A 119 5.32 2.19 -1.00
C ALA A 119 5.78 2.17 -2.47
N ASN A 120 6.98 1.69 -2.78
CA ASN A 120 7.45 1.62 -4.17
C ASN A 120 6.56 0.72 -5.01
N ILE A 121 6.27 -0.48 -4.49
CA ILE A 121 5.44 -1.48 -5.20
C ILE A 121 3.99 -1.00 -5.29
N VAL A 122 3.44 -0.48 -4.19
CA VAL A 122 2.09 0.08 -4.15
C VAL A 122 1.95 1.18 -5.20
N THR A 123 2.83 2.18 -5.21
CA THR A 123 2.77 3.29 -6.17
C THR A 123 2.88 2.81 -7.61
N ALA A 124 3.81 1.90 -7.92
CA ALA A 124 3.98 1.38 -9.28
C ALA A 124 2.71 0.69 -9.80
N ILE A 125 2.13 -0.21 -9.00
CA ILE A 125 0.88 -0.90 -9.36
C ILE A 125 -0.28 0.10 -9.44
N TYR A 126 -0.35 1.06 -8.52
CA TYR A 126 -1.44 2.03 -8.46
C TYR A 126 -1.49 2.89 -9.72
N ILE A 127 -0.34 3.39 -10.17
CA ILE A 127 -0.24 4.18 -11.41
C ILE A 127 -0.62 3.32 -12.62
N ALA A 128 -0.07 2.11 -12.71
CA ALA A 128 -0.35 1.20 -13.84
C ALA A 128 -1.85 0.81 -13.91
N CYS A 129 -2.48 0.57 -12.76
CA CYS A 129 -3.85 0.08 -12.68
C CYS A 129 -4.90 1.19 -12.48
N GLY A 130 -4.54 2.46 -12.64
CA GLY A 130 -5.49 3.58 -12.58
C GLY A 130 -6.10 3.86 -11.20
N GLN A 131 -5.35 3.55 -10.15
CA GLN A 131 -5.71 3.84 -8.77
C GLN A 131 -5.36 5.29 -8.41
N ASP A 132 -5.86 5.77 -7.26
CA ASP A 132 -5.48 7.07 -6.73
C ASP A 132 -4.11 6.97 -6.04
N ALA A 133 -3.06 7.39 -6.74
CA ALA A 133 -1.68 7.28 -6.25
C ALA A 133 -1.42 8.07 -4.95
N ALA A 134 -2.23 9.08 -4.63
CA ALA A 134 -2.09 9.82 -3.36
C ALA A 134 -2.51 8.96 -2.14
N GLN A 135 -3.32 7.91 -2.35
CA GLN A 135 -3.69 6.96 -1.30
C GLN A 135 -2.52 6.05 -0.89
N ASN A 136 -1.41 6.07 -1.63
CA ASN A 136 -0.17 5.40 -1.22
C ASN A 136 0.23 5.71 0.24
N VAL A 137 -0.08 6.93 0.73
CA VAL A 137 0.17 7.34 2.12
C VAL A 137 -0.39 6.33 3.13
N GLY A 138 -1.62 5.84 2.93
CA GLY A 138 -2.25 4.83 3.81
C GLY A 138 -2.10 3.41 3.29
N SER A 139 -2.16 3.23 1.97
CA SER A 139 -2.09 1.92 1.33
C SER A 139 -0.71 1.25 1.44
N SER A 140 0.35 1.99 1.72
CA SER A 140 1.70 1.45 1.93
C SER A 140 2.00 1.03 3.37
N ASN A 141 1.06 1.22 4.29
CA ASN A 141 1.16 0.66 5.63
C ASN A 141 1.39 -0.85 5.54
N CYS A 142 2.52 -1.30 6.06
CA CYS A 142 2.95 -2.69 5.99
C CYS A 142 3.88 -3.02 7.14
N ILE A 143 3.68 -4.19 7.75
CA ILE A 143 4.67 -4.86 8.59
C ILE A 143 5.18 -6.10 7.88
N THR A 144 6.51 -6.21 7.78
CA THR A 144 7.20 -7.35 7.20
C THR A 144 7.89 -8.14 8.31
N LEU A 145 7.55 -9.42 8.43
CA LEU A 145 8.13 -10.34 9.41
C LEU A 145 8.86 -11.45 8.70
N MET A 146 9.96 -11.90 9.29
CA MET A 146 10.81 -12.97 8.77
C MET A 146 11.26 -13.85 9.92
N GLU A 147 11.18 -15.17 9.72
CA GLU A 147 11.54 -16.17 10.72
C GLU A 147 12.20 -17.38 10.05
N ALA A 148 12.97 -18.14 10.82
CA ALA A 148 13.52 -19.39 10.35
C ALA A 148 12.42 -20.47 10.31
N SER A 149 12.50 -21.37 9.35
CA SER A 149 11.52 -22.43 9.13
C SER A 149 12.16 -23.71 8.63
N GLY A 150 11.35 -24.77 8.56
CA GLY A 150 11.75 -26.10 8.14
C GLY A 150 12.54 -26.89 9.21
N PRO A 151 12.87 -28.17 8.94
CA PRO A 151 13.47 -29.06 9.94
C PRO A 151 14.84 -28.63 10.45
N THR A 152 15.59 -27.88 9.63
CA THR A 152 16.95 -27.41 9.95
C THR A 152 17.02 -25.91 10.27
N ASN A 153 15.89 -25.20 10.31
CA ASN A 153 15.83 -23.74 10.45
C ASN A 153 16.60 -22.96 9.35
N GLU A 154 16.81 -23.57 8.18
CA GLU A 154 17.47 -22.91 7.05
C GLU A 154 16.49 -22.29 6.04
N ASP A 155 15.21 -22.68 6.04
CA ASP A 155 14.22 -22.07 5.15
C ASP A 155 13.75 -20.73 5.74
N LEU A 156 13.43 -19.77 4.86
CA LEU A 156 12.98 -18.44 5.28
C LEU A 156 11.45 -18.37 5.22
N TYR A 157 10.79 -18.29 6.36
CA TYR A 157 9.41 -17.83 6.44
C TYR A 157 9.39 -16.31 6.30
N ILE A 158 8.48 -15.79 5.49
CA ILE A 158 8.21 -14.35 5.37
C ILE A 158 6.71 -14.11 5.37
N SER A 159 6.28 -13.03 6.01
CA SER A 159 4.94 -12.47 5.85
C SER A 159 4.94 -10.96 5.68
N CYS A 160 3.93 -10.46 4.96
CA CYS A 160 3.62 -9.03 4.85
C CYS A 160 2.16 -8.82 5.23
N THR A 161 1.90 -7.91 6.17
CA THR A 161 0.55 -7.54 6.60
C THR A 161 0.29 -6.07 6.30
N MET A 162 -0.73 -5.81 5.47
CA MET A 162 -1.11 -4.49 5.00
C MET A 162 -2.56 -4.20 5.39
N PRO A 163 -2.81 -3.48 6.50
CA PRO A 163 -4.16 -3.36 7.06
C PRO A 163 -5.03 -2.33 6.35
N SER A 164 -4.46 -1.48 5.47
CA SER A 164 -5.16 -0.32 4.93
C SER A 164 -5.04 -0.12 3.41
N ILE A 165 -5.14 -1.18 2.60
CA ILE A 165 -5.07 -1.09 1.14
C ILE A 165 -6.37 -0.47 0.57
N GLU A 166 -6.28 0.77 0.10
CA GLU A 166 -7.38 1.50 -0.54
C GLU A 166 -7.35 1.33 -2.05
N ILE A 167 -8.19 0.43 -2.58
CA ILE A 167 -8.09 0.01 -3.98
C ILE A 167 -9.45 -0.35 -4.58
N GLY A 168 -9.59 -0.22 -5.89
CA GLY A 168 -10.80 -0.59 -6.63
C GLY A 168 -10.53 -0.95 -8.09
N THR A 169 -11.48 -1.61 -8.72
CA THR A 169 -11.40 -2.03 -10.14
C THR A 169 -12.50 -1.39 -10.99
N VAL A 170 -13.33 -0.54 -10.39
CA VAL A 170 -14.30 0.35 -11.05
C VAL A 170 -14.22 1.78 -10.51
N GLY A 171 -14.40 2.77 -11.40
CA GLY A 171 -14.41 4.19 -11.08
C GLY A 171 -13.03 4.85 -11.07
N GLY A 172 -13.01 6.19 -11.10
CA GLY A 172 -11.76 6.95 -11.13
C GLY A 172 -10.93 6.66 -12.39
N GLY A 173 -9.62 6.48 -12.22
CA GLY A 173 -8.68 6.20 -13.30
C GLY A 173 -8.87 4.83 -13.97
N THR A 174 -9.58 3.89 -13.33
CA THR A 174 -9.85 2.55 -13.90
C THR A 174 -10.84 2.59 -15.06
N ASN A 175 -11.43 3.76 -15.37
CA ASN A 175 -12.24 3.98 -16.57
C ASN A 175 -11.41 4.22 -17.83
N LEU A 176 -10.12 4.55 -17.68
CA LEU A 176 -9.23 4.81 -18.81
C LEU A 176 -8.75 3.50 -19.44
N LEU A 177 -8.81 3.42 -20.78
CA LEU A 177 -8.49 2.19 -21.53
C LEU A 177 -7.08 1.63 -21.24
N PRO A 178 -6.00 2.43 -21.15
CA PRO A 178 -4.67 1.88 -20.85
C PRO A 178 -4.60 1.21 -19.47
N GLN A 179 -5.17 1.86 -18.45
CA GLN A 179 -5.21 1.32 -17.08
C GLN A 179 -6.11 0.08 -16.99
N GLN A 180 -7.18 0.01 -17.81
CA GLN A 180 -7.99 -1.21 -17.94
C GLN A 180 -7.20 -2.37 -18.51
N ALA A 181 -6.34 -2.14 -19.51
CA ALA A 181 -5.48 -3.19 -20.04
C ALA A 181 -4.58 -3.79 -18.95
N CYS A 182 -4.01 -2.95 -18.07
CA CYS A 182 -3.23 -3.44 -16.92
C CYS A 182 -4.07 -4.26 -15.94
N LEU A 183 -5.30 -3.85 -15.65
CA LEU A 183 -6.22 -4.62 -14.82
C LEU A 183 -6.66 -5.94 -15.48
N GLN A 184 -6.76 -5.97 -16.82
CA GLN A 184 -7.07 -7.18 -17.59
C GLN A 184 -5.93 -8.19 -17.57
N MET A 185 -4.66 -7.74 -17.61
CA MET A 185 -3.50 -8.62 -17.43
C MET A 185 -3.58 -9.42 -16.12
N LEU A 186 -4.17 -8.81 -15.09
CA LEU A 186 -4.37 -9.40 -13.77
C LEU A 186 -5.71 -10.15 -13.62
N GLY A 187 -6.58 -10.12 -14.64
CA GLY A 187 -7.89 -10.77 -14.60
C GLY A 187 -8.91 -10.11 -13.65
N VAL A 188 -8.73 -8.83 -13.30
CA VAL A 188 -9.54 -8.14 -12.28
C VAL A 188 -10.22 -6.86 -12.79
N GLN A 189 -10.27 -6.63 -14.11
CA GLN A 189 -10.88 -5.42 -14.64
C GLN A 189 -12.41 -5.40 -14.43
N GLY A 190 -12.93 -4.25 -14.00
CA GLY A 190 -14.37 -4.03 -13.89
C GLY A 190 -14.99 -4.63 -12.62
N ALA A 191 -16.32 -4.63 -12.58
CA ALA A 191 -17.09 -5.19 -11.48
C ALA A 191 -17.26 -6.71 -11.66
N CYS A 192 -17.10 -7.45 -10.57
CA CYS A 192 -17.45 -8.86 -10.54
C CYS A 192 -18.98 -8.99 -10.39
N LYS A 193 -19.66 -9.44 -11.44
CA LYS A 193 -21.13 -9.56 -11.46
C LYS A 193 -21.65 -10.62 -10.50
N ASP A 194 -20.98 -11.78 -10.49
CA ASP A 194 -21.41 -12.93 -9.69
C ASP A 194 -21.08 -12.77 -8.20
N ASN A 195 -20.01 -12.03 -7.88
CA ASN A 195 -19.57 -11.78 -6.51
C ASN A 195 -19.01 -10.36 -6.33
N PRO A 196 -19.86 -9.34 -6.15
CA PRO A 196 -19.43 -7.94 -6.03
C PRO A 196 -18.31 -7.72 -4.99
N GLY A 197 -17.24 -7.06 -5.44
CA GLY A 197 -16.04 -6.79 -4.66
C GLY A 197 -14.93 -7.84 -4.80
N GLU A 198 -15.16 -8.95 -5.50
CA GLU A 198 -14.13 -10.00 -5.67
C GLU A 198 -12.94 -9.54 -6.49
N ASN A 199 -13.16 -8.77 -7.56
CA ASN A 199 -12.07 -8.24 -8.38
C ASN A 199 -11.18 -7.29 -7.55
N ALA A 200 -11.80 -6.40 -6.77
CA ALA A 200 -11.05 -5.49 -5.90
C ALA A 200 -10.33 -6.24 -4.75
N ARG A 201 -10.89 -7.33 -4.21
CA ARG A 201 -10.21 -8.20 -3.24
C ARG A 201 -9.04 -8.95 -3.88
N GLN A 202 -9.19 -9.44 -5.11
CA GLN A 202 -8.13 -10.09 -5.85
C GLN A 202 -6.98 -9.14 -6.15
N LEU A 203 -7.26 -7.91 -6.58
CA LEU A 203 -6.22 -6.91 -6.80
C LEU A 203 -5.46 -6.57 -5.51
N ALA A 204 -6.15 -6.48 -4.37
CA ALA A 204 -5.49 -6.24 -3.07
C ALA A 204 -4.55 -7.39 -2.66
N ARG A 205 -4.95 -8.65 -2.92
CA ARG A 205 -4.08 -9.83 -2.73
C ARG A 205 -2.83 -9.76 -3.62
N ILE A 206 -3.01 -9.39 -4.89
CA ILE A 206 -1.89 -9.21 -5.84
C ILE A 206 -0.93 -8.12 -5.35
N VAL A 207 -1.45 -6.98 -4.87
CA VAL A 207 -0.62 -5.91 -4.31
C VAL A 207 0.20 -6.42 -3.13
N CYS A 208 -0.43 -7.08 -2.15
CA CYS A 208 0.28 -7.57 -0.96
C CYS A 208 1.33 -8.64 -1.30
N GLY A 209 1.00 -9.59 -2.20
CA GLY A 209 1.96 -10.59 -2.68
C GLY A 209 3.12 -9.97 -3.47
N THR A 210 2.86 -8.94 -4.27
CA THR A 210 3.92 -8.23 -5.02
C THR A 210 4.80 -7.40 -4.08
N VAL A 211 4.22 -6.79 -3.04
CA VAL A 211 4.96 -6.12 -1.96
C VAL A 211 5.90 -7.12 -1.30
N MET A 212 5.41 -8.29 -0.91
CA MET A 212 6.24 -9.35 -0.30
C MET A 212 7.40 -9.79 -1.21
N ALA A 213 7.16 -9.93 -2.51
CA ALA A 213 8.22 -10.22 -3.48
C ALA A 213 9.27 -9.09 -3.56
N GLY A 214 8.82 -7.83 -3.53
CA GLY A 214 9.69 -6.66 -3.45
C GLY A 214 10.51 -6.64 -2.16
N GLU A 215 9.89 -6.91 -1.01
CA GLU A 215 10.53 -6.97 0.30
C GLU A 215 11.63 -8.04 0.32
N LEU A 216 11.36 -9.26 -0.15
CA LEU A 216 12.35 -10.32 -0.28
C LEU A 216 13.60 -9.87 -1.04
N SER A 217 13.39 -9.26 -2.21
CA SER A 217 14.49 -8.87 -3.10
C SER A 217 15.34 -7.74 -2.50
N LEU A 218 14.71 -6.68 -1.97
CA LEU A 218 15.43 -5.55 -1.41
C LEU A 218 16.16 -5.92 -0.11
N MET A 219 15.51 -6.68 0.77
CA MET A 219 16.12 -7.14 2.02
C MET A 219 17.33 -8.04 1.75
N ALA A 220 17.25 -8.90 0.74
CA ALA A 220 18.39 -9.71 0.32
C ALA A 220 19.55 -8.87 -0.23
N ALA A 221 19.25 -7.87 -1.06
CA ALA A 221 20.27 -6.96 -1.57
C ALA A 221 20.95 -6.14 -0.45
N LEU A 222 20.22 -5.79 0.62
CA LEU A 222 20.77 -5.15 1.81
C LEU A 222 21.65 -6.11 2.62
N ALA A 223 21.15 -7.31 2.91
CA ALA A 223 21.87 -8.33 3.66
C ALA A 223 23.20 -8.74 2.98
N ALA A 224 23.21 -8.80 1.64
CA ALA A 224 24.42 -9.13 0.87
C ALA A 224 25.32 -7.91 0.55
N GLY A 225 24.93 -6.68 0.91
CA GLY A 225 25.68 -5.47 0.57
C GLY A 225 25.69 -5.13 -0.94
N HIS A 226 24.66 -5.55 -1.68
CA HIS A 226 24.56 -5.40 -3.13
C HIS A 226 23.79 -4.15 -3.59
N LEU A 227 23.08 -3.45 -2.70
CA LEU A 227 22.16 -2.36 -3.08
C LEU A 227 22.82 -1.28 -3.96
N VAL A 228 23.96 -0.73 -3.53
CA VAL A 228 24.66 0.36 -4.26
C VAL A 228 25.10 -0.08 -5.65
N LYS A 229 25.60 -1.32 -5.78
CA LYS A 229 26.06 -1.88 -7.05
C LYS A 229 24.90 -1.99 -8.04
N SER A 230 23.74 -2.50 -7.60
CA SER A 230 22.56 -2.65 -8.46
C SER A 230 22.00 -1.30 -8.93
N HIS A 231 21.94 -0.29 -8.05
CA HIS A 231 21.51 1.06 -8.44
C HIS A 231 22.43 1.70 -9.47
N MET A 232 23.75 1.52 -9.36
CA MET A 232 24.70 2.06 -10.34
C MET A 232 24.60 1.39 -11.72
N ILE A 233 24.16 0.13 -11.78
CA ILE A 233 23.99 -0.61 -13.03
C ILE A 233 22.66 -0.25 -13.72
N HIS A 234 21.56 -0.18 -12.98
CA HIS A 234 20.21 -0.14 -13.55
C HIS A 234 19.46 1.19 -13.37
N ASN A 235 19.87 2.04 -12.42
CA ASN A 235 19.16 3.28 -12.06
C ASN A 235 20.01 4.54 -12.31
N ARG A 236 21.01 4.43 -13.18
CA ARG A 236 21.80 5.57 -13.67
C ARG A 236 21.97 5.46 -15.18
N SER A 237 21.58 6.49 -15.92
CA SER A 237 21.77 6.52 -17.36
C SER A 237 23.26 6.49 -17.68
N LYS A 238 23.66 5.63 -18.63
CA LYS A 238 24.97 5.72 -19.29
C LYS A 238 24.94 6.67 -20.50
N ILE A 239 23.76 7.19 -20.82
CA ILE A 239 23.54 8.17 -21.89
C ILE A 239 23.88 9.54 -21.30
N ASP A 240 24.84 10.22 -21.92
CA ASP A 240 25.18 11.61 -21.61
C ASP A 240 24.08 12.52 -22.14
N LEU A 241 23.33 13.14 -21.24
CA LEU A 241 22.21 14.02 -21.58
C LEU A 241 22.65 15.48 -21.81
N GLN A 242 23.95 15.78 -21.75
CA GLN A 242 24.48 17.14 -21.95
C GLN A 242 24.26 17.70 -23.36
N ASP A 243 24.01 16.84 -24.37
CA ASP A 243 23.76 17.27 -25.76
C ASP A 243 22.30 17.63 -26.07
N HIS A 244 21.38 17.47 -25.11
CA HIS A 244 20.01 17.97 -25.26
C HIS A 244 19.92 19.40 -24.74
N GLN A 245 19.96 20.38 -25.67
CA GLN A 245 19.54 21.75 -25.38
C GLN A 245 18.13 21.71 -24.81
N GLY A 246 18.02 21.87 -23.48
CA GLY A 246 16.73 21.92 -22.80
C GLY A 246 15.87 23.04 -23.39
N THR A 247 14.58 22.77 -23.56
CA THR A 247 13.58 23.71 -24.10
C THR A 247 13.34 24.94 -23.20
N CYS A 248 14.12 25.11 -22.13
CA CYS A 248 13.97 26.19 -21.15
C CYS A 248 14.96 27.34 -21.35
N THR A 249 15.41 27.60 -22.58
CA THR A 249 16.17 28.81 -22.89
C THR A 249 15.57 29.58 -24.06
N LYS A 250 15.21 30.83 -23.76
CA LYS A 250 14.87 31.97 -24.62
C LYS A 250 13.41 32.09 -25.09
N GLN A 251 12.64 32.84 -24.32
CA GLN A 251 11.88 33.99 -24.84
C GLN A 251 11.73 35.03 -23.72
N ALA A 252 12.71 35.93 -23.64
CA ALA A 252 12.56 37.23 -23.02
C ALA A 252 13.32 38.22 -23.92
N ALA A 253 12.57 38.86 -24.80
CA ALA A 253 12.87 40.12 -25.47
C ALA A 253 11.53 40.72 -25.91
#